data_AF-A0A9D8MTB1-F1
#
_entry.id   AF-A0A9D8MTB1-F1
#
_cell.length_a   1.000
_cell.length_b   1.000
_cell.length_c   1.000
_cell.angle_alpha   90.00
_cell.angle_beta   90.00
_cell.angle_gamma   90.00
#
_symmetry.space_group_name_H-M   'P 1'
#
loop_
_entity.id
_entity.type
_entity.pdbx_description
1 polymer ?
#
loop_
_entity_poly.entity_id
_entity_poly.type
_entity_poly.pdbx_seq_one_letter_code
_entity_poly.pdbx_strand_id
1 'polypeptide(L)' 'MKITGTFLDEISYDIPHQNWDEREWERDFQSMKSIGIDTVILIRCGLR' A
#
# COMPACT_ATOMS: atom_id res chain seq x y z
N MET A 1 -6.77 -10.97 16.82
CA MET A 1 -6.61 -9.58 16.34
C MET A 1 -6.51 -9.63 14.82
N LYS A 2 -7.26 -8.79 14.08
CA LYS A 2 -7.21 -8.73 12.61
C LYS A 2 -6.55 -7.41 12.19
N ILE A 3 -5.74 -7.43 11.14
CA ILE A 3 -5.21 -6.22 10.50
C ILE A 3 -6.30 -5.69 9.56
N THR A 4 -6.73 -4.45 9.75
CA THR A 4 -7.77 -3.81 8.92
C THR A 4 -7.23 -2.63 8.10
N GLY A 5 -5.98 -2.23 8.33
CA GLY A 5 -5.34 -1.12 7.62
C GLY A 5 -3.91 -1.42 7.21
N THR A 6 -3.47 -0.81 6.11
CA THR A 6 -2.08 -0.87 5.62
C THR A 6 -1.61 0.47 5.06
N PHE A 7 -0.29 0.67 5.03
CA PHE A 7 0.32 1.81 4.32
C PHE A 7 0.55 1.46 2.85
N LEU A 8 0.42 2.46 1.97
CA LEU A 8 0.96 2.45 0.62
C LEU A 8 2.26 3.25 0.65
N ASP A 9 3.37 2.61 0.34
CA ASP A 9 4.72 3.16 0.52
C ASP A 9 5.16 4.05 -0.65
N GLU A 10 4.45 5.16 -0.85
CA GLU A 10 4.65 6.06 -1.99
C GLU A 10 4.56 7.53 -1.54
N ILE A 11 5.65 8.21 -1.19
CA ILE A 11 7.05 8.01 -1.62
C ILE A 11 7.88 7.31 -0.54
N SER A 12 8.48 6.17 -0.89
CA SER A 12 9.42 5.45 -0.03
C SER A 12 10.81 6.12 0.04
N TYR A 13 11.51 5.95 1.16
CA TYR A 13 12.89 6.40 1.34
C TYR A 13 13.90 5.24 1.30
N ASP A 14 13.50 4.07 1.79
CA ASP A 14 14.37 2.95 2.11
C ASP A 14 13.90 1.61 1.52
N ILE A 15 12.71 1.56 0.90
CA ILE A 15 12.18 0.38 0.23
C ILE A 15 12.24 0.60 -1.29
N PRO A 16 12.90 -0.28 -2.06
CA PRO A 16 12.92 -0.18 -3.52
C PRO A 16 11.52 -0.25 -4.13
N HIS A 17 11.25 0.63 -5.08
CA HIS A 17 9.97 0.67 -5.77
C HIS A 17 9.74 -0.59 -6.64
N GLN A 18 8.54 -1.15 -6.60
CA GLN A 18 8.20 -2.37 -7.34
C GLN A 18 7.91 -2.13 -8.83
N ASN A 19 7.84 -0.87 -9.27
CA ASN A 19 7.51 -0.44 -10.63
C ASN A 19 6.14 -0.97 -11.10
N TRP A 20 5.15 -0.96 -10.20
CA TRP A 20 3.79 -1.41 -10.47
C TRP A 20 2.99 -0.38 -11.26
N ASP A 21 2.23 -0.87 -12.22
CA ASP A 21 1.18 -0.13 -12.90
C ASP A 21 -0.19 -0.36 -12.25
N GLU A 22 -1.24 0.22 -12.83
CA GLU A 22 -2.61 0.14 -12.32
C GLU A 22 -3.11 -1.30 -12.17
N ARG A 23 -2.66 -2.24 -13.02
CA ARG A 23 -3.11 -3.64 -12.99
C ARG A 23 -2.51 -4.40 -11.82
N GLU A 24 -1.23 -4.18 -11.50
CA GLU A 24 -0.65 -4.78 -10.30
C GLU A 24 -1.30 -4.21 -9.05
N TRP A 25 -1.52 -2.89 -9.00
CA TRP A 25 -2.22 -2.25 -7.90
C TRP A 25 -3.64 -2.77 -7.70
N GLU A 26 -4.42 -2.90 -8.77
CA GLU A 26 -5.78 -3.45 -8.69
C GLU A 26 -5.79 -4.86 -8.08
N ARG A 27 -4.87 -5.72 -8.51
CA ARG A 27 -4.74 -7.09 -7.96
C ARG A 27 -4.37 -7.07 -6.48
N ASP A 28 -3.54 -6.12 -6.06
CA ASP A 28 -3.14 -5.99 -4.66
C ASP A 28 -4.30 -5.45 -3.80
N PHE A 29 -5.06 -4.46 -4.28
CA PHE A 29 -6.27 -3.97 -3.58
C PHE A 29 -7.36 -5.04 -3.46
N GLN A 30 -7.56 -5.87 -4.48
CA GLN A 30 -8.47 -7.02 -4.40
C GLN A 30 -8.01 -8.01 -3.32
N SER A 31 -6.71 -8.26 -3.25
CA SER A 31 -6.11 -9.12 -2.23
C SER A 31 -6.30 -8.53 -0.83
N MET A 32 -6.00 -7.24 -0.63
CA MET A 32 -6.25 -6.50 0.61
C MET A 32 -7.72 -6.61 1.05
N LYS A 33 -8.65 -6.39 0.13
CA LYS A 33 -10.08 -6.46 0.41
C LYS A 33 -10.51 -7.87 0.83
N SER A 34 -9.98 -8.90 0.16
CA SER A 34 -10.30 -10.30 0.44
C SER A 34 -9.91 -10.75 1.86
N ILE A 35 -8.84 -10.16 2.41
CA ILE A 35 -8.35 -10.46 3.77
C ILE A 35 -8.92 -9.54 4.85
N GLY A 36 -9.77 -8.58 4.46
CA GLY A 36 -10.47 -7.68 5.38
C GLY A 36 -9.76 -6.37 5.71
N ILE A 37 -8.82 -5.93 4.88
CA ILE A 37 -8.31 -4.55 4.92
C ILE A 37 -9.38 -3.63 4.31
N ASP A 38 -9.73 -2.57 5.03
CA ASP A 38 -10.71 -1.56 4.62
C ASP A 38 -10.13 -0.14 4.56
N THR A 39 -8.91 0.04 5.09
CA THR A 39 -8.24 1.33 5.17
C THR A 39 -6.86 1.25 4.53
N VAL A 40 -6.57 2.18 3.63
CA VAL A 40 -5.21 2.36 3.08
C VAL A 40 -4.74 3.78 3.35
N ILE A 41 -3.50 3.91 3.82
CA ILE A 41 -2.89 5.20 4.13
C ILE A 41 -1.69 5.41 3.22
N LEU A 42 -1.77 6.41 2.35
CA LEU A 42 -0.62 6.82 1.55
C LEU A 42 0.41 7.49 2.46
N ILE A 43 1.57 6.86 2.66
CA ILE A 43 2.65 7.47 3.43
C ILE A 43 3.34 8.53 2.56
N ARG A 44 3.76 9.63 3.16
CA ARG A 44 4.50 10.69 2.47
C ARG A 44 5.90 10.74 3.06
N CYS A 45 6.92 10.89 2.21
CA CYS A 45 8.28 11.06 2.68
C CYS A 45 8.39 12.36 3.48
N GLY A 46 8.69 12.26 4.77
CA GLY A 46 8.78 13.37 5.71
C GLY A 46 10.12 14.11 5.62
N LEU A 47 10.55 14.49 4.42
CA LEU A 47 11.78 15.27 4.24
C LEU A 47 11.56 16.69 4.77
N ARG A 48 12.57 17.22 5.48
CA ARG A 48 12.62 18.61 5.96
C ARG A 48 13.23 19.52 4.91
#